data_AF-A0A354IZX7-F1
#
_entry.id   AF-A0A354IZX7-F1
#
_cell.length_a   1.000
_cell.length_b   1.000
_cell.length_c   1.000
_cell.angle_alpha   90.00
_cell.angle_beta   90.00
_cell.angle_gamma   90.00
#
_symmetry.space_group_name_H-M   'P 1'
#
loop_
_entity.id
_entity.type
_entity.pdbx_description
1 polymer ?
#
loop_
_entity_poly.entity_id
_entity_poly.type
_entity_poly.pdbx_seq_one_letter_code
_entity_poly.pdbx_strand_id
1 'polypeptide(L)'
;LVGGAGGLQAACPSDQQCQVLPVGARPCGGPASYLAWSTAATSGADLQALADRNRSEQQAGKARSGMVSDCRAIAPPAAACRAGACQLIDAVSAQ
;
A
#
# COMPACT_ATOMS: atom_id res chain seq x y z
N LEU A 1 -11.84 -8.29 16.89
CA LEU A 1 -11.23 -7.49 17.98
C LEU A 1 -9.72 -7.66 17.84
N VAL A 2 -9.06 -6.63 17.31
CA VAL A 2 -7.63 -6.67 16.99
C VAL A 2 -6.87 -6.50 18.31
N GLY A 3 -6.07 -7.51 18.68
CA GLY A 3 -5.31 -7.49 19.92
C GLY A 3 -4.36 -8.67 19.99
N GLY A 4 -3.10 -8.43 19.64
CA GLY A 4 -1.98 -9.34 19.85
C GLY A 4 -0.75 -8.52 20.18
N ALA A 5 -0.54 -8.25 21.47
CA ALA A 5 0.63 -7.60 22.02
C ALA A 5 1.75 -8.63 22.27
N GLY A 6 3.03 -8.25 22.12
CA GLY A 6 4.11 -9.04 22.72
C GLY A 6 5.53 -8.87 22.16
N GLY A 7 6.08 -7.66 22.18
CA GLY A 7 7.52 -7.41 22.00
C GLY A 7 7.79 -6.14 21.20
N LEU A 8 8.58 -5.21 21.76
CA LEU A 8 8.91 -3.92 21.16
C LEU A 8 9.87 -4.07 19.96
N GLN A 9 9.52 -4.90 18.98
CA GLN A 9 10.17 -4.89 17.68
C GLN A 9 9.50 -3.79 16.88
N ALA A 10 10.24 -2.69 16.67
CA ALA A 10 9.88 -1.72 15.66
C ALA A 10 9.56 -2.50 14.38
N ALA A 11 8.35 -2.34 13.84
CA ALA A 11 7.91 -3.05 12.65
C ALA A 11 8.90 -2.81 11.50
N CYS A 12 9.63 -1.70 11.53
CA CYS A 12 10.83 -1.45 10.78
C CYS A 12 11.96 -0.94 11.71
N PRO A 13 13.19 -1.45 11.63
CA PRO A 13 14.35 -0.85 12.30
C PRO A 13 15.01 0.27 11.48
N SER A 14 14.76 0.35 10.18
CA SER A 14 15.27 1.38 9.26
C SER A 14 14.37 1.54 8.02
N ASP A 15 14.64 2.54 7.19
CA ASP A 15 13.89 2.78 5.94
C ASP A 15 14.04 1.63 4.94
N GLN A 16 15.11 0.83 5.02
CA GLN A 16 15.38 -0.28 4.11
C GLN A 16 14.32 -1.39 4.15
N GLN A 17 13.58 -1.50 5.26
CA GLN A 17 12.50 -2.47 5.38
C GLN A 17 11.16 -1.93 4.88
N CYS A 18 11.05 -0.62 4.64
CA CYS A 18 9.79 -0.01 4.25
C CYS A 18 9.60 -0.04 2.73
N GLN A 19 8.49 -0.65 2.33
CA GLN A 19 8.09 -0.81 0.94
C GLN A 19 6.69 -0.23 0.73
N VAL A 20 6.38 0.08 -0.53
CA VAL A 20 5.10 0.66 -0.93
C VAL A 20 4.30 -0.38 -1.70
N LEU A 21 3.04 -0.60 -1.29
CA LEU A 21 2.13 -1.54 -1.92
C LEU A 21 0.98 -0.77 -2.62
N PRO A 22 0.81 -0.89 -3.93
CA PRO A 22 -0.36 -0.33 -4.62
C PRO A 22 -1.63 -1.14 -4.30
N VAL A 23 -2.70 -0.49 -3.85
CA VAL A 23 -3.94 -1.16 -3.45
C VAL A 23 -5.19 -0.62 -4.16
N GLY A 24 -6.18 -1.50 -4.31
CA GLY A 24 -7.46 -1.19 -4.96
C GLY A 24 -7.32 -0.87 -6.45
N ALA A 25 -8.42 -0.36 -7.02
CA ALA A 25 -8.51 -0.04 -8.43
C ALA A 25 -9.29 1.24 -8.72
N ARG A 26 -8.86 1.98 -9.75
CA ARG A 26 -9.64 3.08 -10.33
C ARG A 26 -10.30 2.64 -11.65
N PRO A 27 -11.48 3.20 -12.01
CA PRO A 27 -12.16 2.87 -13.26
C PRO A 27 -11.30 3.04 -14.52
N CYS A 28 -10.46 4.08 -14.56
CA CYS A 28 -9.55 4.37 -15.67
C CYS A 28 -8.24 3.57 -15.64
N GLY A 29 -8.09 2.62 -14.71
CA GLY A 29 -6.84 1.91 -14.47
C GLY A 29 -5.97 2.54 -13.37
N GLY A 30 -4.98 1.77 -12.93
CA GLY A 30 -4.10 2.13 -11.80
C GLY A 30 -4.69 1.84 -10.42
N PRO A 31 -3.86 1.95 -9.37
CA PRO A 31 -4.30 1.74 -8.00
C PRO A 31 -5.21 2.88 -7.52
N ALA A 32 -6.04 2.58 -6.53
CA ALA A 32 -6.84 3.60 -5.83
C ALA A 32 -5.99 4.40 -4.84
N SER A 33 -5.03 3.73 -4.20
CA SER A 33 -4.10 4.33 -3.23
C SER A 33 -2.87 3.45 -3.05
N TYR A 34 -1.98 3.87 -2.15
CA TYR A 34 -0.80 3.14 -1.75
C TYR A 34 -0.82 2.90 -0.23
N LEU A 35 -0.13 1.86 0.22
CA LEU A 35 0.12 1.58 1.63
C LEU A 35 1.63 1.40 1.87
N ALA A 36 2.13 1.91 2.98
CA ALA A 36 3.47 1.57 3.45
C ALA A 36 3.41 0.28 4.29
N TRP A 37 4.38 -0.61 4.09
CA TRP A 37 4.47 -1.86 4.82
C TRP A 37 5.93 -2.24 5.07
N SER A 38 6.17 -3.14 6.01
CA SER A 38 7.51 -3.59 6.37
C SER A 38 7.79 -5.03 5.93
N THR A 39 8.92 -5.23 5.25
CA THR A 39 9.45 -6.54 4.89
C THR A 39 9.91 -7.35 6.10
N ALA A 40 10.13 -6.71 7.26
CA ALA A 40 10.45 -7.40 8.50
C ALA A 40 9.22 -8.03 9.18
N ALA A 41 8.01 -7.57 8.85
CA ALA A 41 6.77 -8.01 9.48
C ALA A 41 5.97 -9.01 8.63
N THR A 42 6.06 -8.92 7.30
CA THR A 42 5.20 -9.70 6.39
C THR A 42 5.96 -10.10 5.12
N SER A 43 5.58 -11.21 4.50
CA SER A 43 6.11 -11.61 3.19
C SER A 43 5.57 -10.68 2.09
N GLY A 44 6.46 -10.21 1.21
CA GLY A 44 6.06 -9.34 0.10
C GLY A 44 5.22 -10.04 -0.96
N ALA A 45 5.46 -11.34 -1.18
CA ALA A 45 4.75 -12.11 -2.18
C ALA A 45 3.27 -12.31 -1.81
N ASP A 46 2.98 -12.66 -0.55
CA ASP A 46 1.60 -12.88 -0.12
C ASP A 46 0.82 -11.57 -0.10
N LEU A 47 1.45 -10.48 0.35
CA LEU A 47 0.86 -9.14 0.30
C LEU A 47 0.54 -8.70 -1.13
N GLN A 48 1.47 -8.90 -2.06
CA GLN A 48 1.27 -8.55 -3.46
C GLN A 48 0.14 -9.37 -4.09
N ALA A 49 0.09 -10.68 -3.83
CA ALA A 49 -0.97 -11.56 -4.32
C ALA A 49 -2.36 -11.13 -3.82
N LEU A 50 -2.47 -10.77 -2.54
CA LEU A 50 -3.71 -10.25 -1.96
C LEU A 50 -4.12 -8.90 -2.58
N ALA A 51 -3.15 -7.99 -2.77
CA ALA A 51 -3.41 -6.68 -3.38
C ALA A 51 -3.90 -6.81 -4.84
N ASP A 52 -3.30 -7.71 -5.62
CA ASP A 52 -3.67 -7.94 -7.01
C ASP A 52 -5.04 -8.62 -7.14
N ARG A 53 -5.35 -9.59 -6.28
CA ARG A 53 -6.68 -10.18 -6.21
C ARG A 53 -7.73 -9.11 -5.89
N ASN A 54 -7.50 -8.30 -4.86
CA ASN A 54 -8.41 -7.22 -4.48
C ASN A 54 -8.60 -6.21 -5.63
N ARG A 55 -7.52 -5.83 -6.32
CA ARG A 55 -7.57 -4.95 -7.48
C ARG A 55 -8.47 -5.53 -8.57
N SER A 56 -8.29 -6.79 -8.93
CA SER A 56 -9.10 -7.47 -9.96
C SER A 56 -10.60 -7.45 -9.62
N GLU A 57 -10.94 -7.80 -8.38
CA GLU A 57 -12.34 -7.79 -7.90
C GLU A 57 -12.95 -6.39 -7.98
N GLN A 58 -12.21 -5.35 -7.57
CA GLN A 58 -12.66 -3.97 -7.66
C GLN A 58 -12.82 -3.48 -9.11
N GLN A 59 -11.89 -3.84 -10.01
CA GLN A 59 -11.98 -3.50 -11.44
C GLN A 59 -13.24 -4.09 -12.05
N ALA A 60 -13.50 -5.38 -11.81
CA ALA A 60 -14.70 -6.04 -12.29
C ALA A 60 -15.98 -5.40 -11.72
N GLY A 61 -15.98 -5.00 -10.45
CA GLY A 61 -17.10 -4.28 -9.83
C GLY A 61 -17.38 -2.92 -10.47
N LYS A 62 -16.33 -2.11 -10.66
CA LYS A 62 -16.43 -0.76 -11.23
C LYS A 62 -16.84 -0.77 -12.71
N ALA A 63 -16.35 -1.74 -13.48
CA ALA A 63 -16.76 -1.94 -14.86
C ALA A 63 -18.26 -2.24 -14.98
N ARG A 64 -18.79 -3.08 -14.08
CA ARG A 64 -20.23 -3.42 -14.03
C ARG A 64 -21.11 -2.25 -13.58
N SER A 65 -20.60 -1.37 -12.72
CA SER A 65 -21.41 -0.27 -12.17
C SER A 65 -21.47 0.98 -13.06
N GLY A 66 -20.72 1.03 -14.15
CA GLY A 66 -20.60 2.25 -14.97
C GLY A 66 -19.91 3.42 -14.26
N MET A 67 -19.13 3.15 -13.21
CA MET A 67 -18.43 4.20 -12.47
C MET A 67 -17.33 4.81 -13.34
N VAL A 68 -17.23 6.13 -13.34
CA VAL A 68 -16.21 6.88 -14.08
C VAL A 68 -15.22 7.55 -13.11
N SER A 69 -14.04 7.90 -13.62
CA SER A 69 -13.01 8.64 -12.89
C SER A 69 -12.55 9.82 -13.73
N ASP A 70 -12.01 10.85 -13.07
CA ASP A 70 -11.29 11.98 -13.69
C ASP A 70 -9.96 11.62 -14.40
N CYS A 71 -9.66 10.33 -14.58
CA CYS A 71 -8.46 9.80 -15.23
C CYS A 71 -7.10 10.32 -14.72
N ARG A 72 -7.01 10.85 -13.49
CA ARG A 72 -5.74 11.32 -12.92
C ARG A 72 -4.84 10.17 -12.47
N ALA A 73 -3.58 10.16 -12.89
CA ALA A 73 -2.58 9.25 -12.33
C ALA A 73 -2.18 9.68 -10.90
N ILE A 74 -1.95 8.70 -10.02
CA ILE A 74 -1.38 8.92 -8.68
C ILE A 74 0.05 8.41 -8.74
N ALA A 75 1.02 9.30 -8.51
CA ALA A 75 2.42 8.90 -8.42
C ALA A 75 2.64 8.05 -7.15
N PRO A 76 3.45 7.00 -7.21
CA PRO A 76 3.81 6.25 -6.01
C PRO A 76 4.59 7.17 -5.05
N PRO A 77 4.17 7.26 -3.78
CA PRO A 77 4.95 7.93 -2.75
C PRO A 77 6.20 7.11 -2.40
N ALA A 78 7.08 7.67 -1.58
CA ALA A 78 8.11 6.88 -0.90
C ALA A 78 7.57 6.36 0.46
N ALA A 79 8.32 5.47 1.09
CA ALA A 79 8.03 5.03 2.45
C ALA A 79 9.28 5.15 3.32
N ALA A 80 9.09 5.56 4.57
CA ALA A 80 10.16 5.67 5.56
C ALA A 80 9.71 5.09 6.90
N CYS A 81 10.68 4.65 7.68
CA CYS A 81 10.46 4.15 9.02
C CYS A 81 10.37 5.31 10.01
N ARG A 82 9.19 5.53 10.57
CA ARG A 82 8.91 6.63 11.49
C ARG A 82 8.28 6.08 12.75
N ALA A 83 8.93 6.33 13.89
CA ALA A 83 8.53 5.79 15.20
C ALA A 83 8.29 4.27 15.18
N GLY A 84 9.12 3.53 14.43
CA GLY A 84 9.04 2.08 14.32
C GLY A 84 7.89 1.54 13.47
N ALA A 85 7.26 2.38 12.63
CA ALA A 85 6.27 1.97 11.65
C ALA A 85 6.60 2.55 10.27
N CYS A 86 6.34 1.78 9.21
CA CYS A 86 6.47 2.29 7.86
C CYS A 86 5.34 3.26 7.56
N GLN A 87 5.70 4.49 7.19
CA GLN A 87 4.77 5.55 6.83
C GLN A 87 5.04 6.01 5.40
N LEU A 88 3.98 6.35 4.68
CA LEU A 88 4.13 6.99 3.38
C LEU A 88 4.66 8.40 3.59
N ILE A 89 5.66 8.78 2.78
CA ILE A 89 6.21 10.12 2.73
C ILE A 89 6.09 10.62 1.29
N ASP A 90 5.89 11.93 1.14
CA ASP A 90 5.87 12.52 -0.19
C ASP A 90 7.23 12.28 -0.84
N ALA A 91 7.22 11.83 -2.09
CA ALA A 91 8.44 11.61 -2.86
C ALA A 91 9.28 12.90 -3.03
N VAL A 92 8.67 14.07 -2.77
CA VAL A 92 9.31 15.39 -2.79
C VAL A 92 10.07 15.68 -1.48
N SER A 93 9.70 15.06 -0.36
CA SER A 93 10.32 15.29 0.96
C SER A 93 11.54 14.41 1.25
N ALA A 94 11.97 13.60 0.28
CA ALA A 94 13.14 12.72 0.39
C ALA A 94 14.44 13.37 -0.14
N GLN A 95 14.47 14.71 -0.29
CA GLN A 95 15.61 15.50 -0.76
C GLN A 95 16.06 16.49 0.32
#